data_AF-A0A661MZJ4-F1
#
_entry.id   AF-A0A661MZJ4-F1
#
_cell.length_a   1.000
_cell.length_b   1.000
_cell.length_c   1.000
_cell.angle_alpha   90.00
_cell.angle_beta   90.00
_cell.angle_gamma   90.00
#
_symmetry.space_group_name_H-M   'P 1'
#
loop_
_entity.id
_entity.type
_entity.pdbx_description
1 polymer ?
#
loop_
_entity_poly.entity_id
_entity_poly.type
_entity_poly.pdbx_seq_one_letter_code
_entity_poly.pdbx_strand_id
1 'polypeptide(L)'
;FPWIALVPAALMVCLSIRSRSDRDGRGEMLLFLAMWLLSSFVLFSTMVTKYHHYILPAIIPGGILIGIALAQWWGPKRPVATLLAGAAALCMVTGFAWLSGDPRGIVPEDAMHAENWVLRQAQPMLAGALIGLGAAVAWLARRDLTKAETKLTPLRSSTGLGVALLIGACLVAFVGRDLSWATSARPQGNERLIQLFVYNYSRPWPEHLDYRAILTGFAVAASVATAAAAFRYWRPVATRALVGVAVIFCGWGLNVYMVDLSDHWGLRDLAQRYYDARQSPEEPLLAWQMNWKGENFYTGNRVYVFAETDNKRMRKWLAENEDRTAYVVLEHKRLERFRKLVAGREIRALSTKRDCNKFLLVELEI
;
A
#
# COMPACT_ATOMS: atom_id res chain seq x y z
N PHE A 1 -4.08 -6.70 -2.38
CA PHE A 1 -4.58 -6.51 -3.76
C PHE A 1 -3.73 -7.36 -4.71
N PRO A 2 -4.22 -7.94 -5.82
CA PRO A 2 -5.58 -7.94 -6.39
C PRO A 2 -6.42 -9.17 -6.02
N TRP A 3 -6.09 -9.90 -4.93
CA TRP A 3 -6.73 -11.18 -4.58
C TRP A 3 -8.27 -11.20 -4.57
N ILE A 4 -8.93 -10.05 -4.32
CA ILE A 4 -10.40 -9.91 -4.36
C ILE A 4 -11.00 -10.35 -5.70
N ALA A 5 -10.25 -10.23 -6.80
CA ALA A 5 -10.63 -10.66 -8.14
C ALA A 5 -10.96 -12.17 -8.20
N LEU A 6 -10.39 -12.96 -7.31
CA LEU A 6 -10.50 -14.41 -7.31
C LEU A 6 -11.60 -14.92 -6.37
N VAL A 7 -12.21 -14.06 -5.54
CA VAL A 7 -13.22 -14.47 -4.56
C VAL A 7 -14.42 -15.15 -5.21
N PRO A 8 -15.06 -14.62 -6.27
CA PRO A 8 -16.21 -15.28 -6.88
C PRO A 8 -15.86 -16.67 -7.45
N ALA A 9 -14.70 -16.77 -8.11
CA ALA A 9 -14.20 -18.04 -8.63
C ALA A 9 -13.89 -19.04 -7.51
N ALA A 10 -13.28 -18.58 -6.42
CA ALA A 10 -12.97 -19.41 -5.26
C ALA A 10 -14.23 -19.95 -4.58
N LEU A 11 -15.25 -19.10 -4.37
CA LEU A 11 -16.53 -19.51 -3.80
C LEU A 11 -17.18 -20.60 -4.66
N MET A 12 -17.27 -20.37 -5.97
CA MET A 12 -17.86 -21.32 -6.90
C MET A 12 -17.15 -22.69 -6.85
N VAL A 13 -15.82 -22.68 -6.86
CA VAL A 13 -15.02 -23.92 -6.83
C VAL A 13 -15.13 -24.62 -5.48
N CYS A 14 -15.07 -23.91 -4.36
CA CYS A 14 -15.21 -24.51 -3.03
C CYS A 14 -16.60 -25.14 -2.84
N LEU A 15 -17.66 -24.48 -3.32
CA LEU A 15 -19.02 -25.04 -3.31
C LEU A 15 -19.12 -26.31 -4.17
N SER A 16 -18.51 -26.31 -5.36
CA SER A 16 -18.49 -27.49 -6.23
C SER A 16 -17.67 -28.65 -5.67
N ILE A 17 -16.62 -28.39 -4.90
CA ILE A 17 -15.83 -29.45 -4.23
C ILE A 17 -16.66 -30.05 -3.10
N ARG A 18 -17.28 -29.21 -2.28
CA ARG A 18 -18.13 -29.64 -1.16
C ARG A 18 -19.30 -30.50 -1.62
N SER A 19 -19.99 -30.12 -2.70
CA SER A 19 -21.16 -30.86 -3.18
C SER A 19 -20.84 -32.27 -3.70
N ARG A 20 -19.56 -32.62 -3.88
CA ARG A 20 -19.10 -33.92 -4.40
C ARG A 20 -18.47 -34.80 -3.32
N SER A 21 -18.14 -34.22 -2.17
CA SER A 21 -17.46 -34.90 -1.07
C SER A 21 -18.51 -35.48 -0.14
N ASP A 22 -18.88 -36.75 -0.34
CA ASP A 22 -19.53 -37.54 0.71
C ASP A 22 -18.55 -37.65 1.90
N ARG A 23 -18.77 -36.82 2.93
CA ARG A 23 -18.05 -36.82 4.23
C ARG A 23 -16.55 -37.20 4.15
N ASP A 24 -15.77 -36.47 3.35
CA ASP A 24 -14.32 -36.59 3.27
C ASP A 24 -13.64 -35.41 4.01
N GLY A 25 -12.43 -35.63 4.54
CA GLY A 25 -11.67 -34.63 5.29
C GLY A 25 -11.38 -33.34 4.52
N ARG A 26 -11.40 -33.39 3.18
CA ARG A 26 -11.33 -32.20 2.31
C ARG A 26 -12.55 -31.29 2.46
N GLY A 27 -13.75 -31.87 2.55
CA GLY A 27 -14.98 -31.12 2.75
C GLY A 27 -15.02 -30.45 4.12
N GLU A 28 -14.55 -31.14 5.16
CA GLU A 28 -14.44 -30.61 6.52
C GLU A 28 -13.45 -29.45 6.61
N MET A 29 -12.28 -29.56 5.98
CA MET A 29 -11.30 -28.47 5.92
C MET A 29 -11.87 -27.23 5.21
N LEU A 30 -12.58 -27.40 4.09
CA LEU A 30 -13.22 -26.28 3.39
C LEU A 30 -14.30 -25.62 4.25
N LEU A 31 -15.10 -26.42 4.97
CA LEU A 31 -16.10 -25.89 5.90
C LEU A 31 -15.42 -25.11 7.03
N PHE A 32 -14.36 -25.64 7.64
CA PHE A 32 -13.60 -24.94 8.68
C PHE A 32 -13.09 -23.58 8.20
N LEU A 33 -12.43 -23.53 7.03
CA LEU A 33 -11.92 -22.28 6.46
C LEU A 33 -13.04 -21.28 6.16
N ALA A 34 -14.17 -21.74 5.63
CA ALA A 34 -15.32 -20.89 5.37
C ALA A 34 -15.94 -20.34 6.66
N MET A 35 -16.05 -21.17 7.70
CA MET A 35 -16.53 -20.74 9.02
C MET A 35 -15.57 -19.75 9.65
N TRP A 36 -14.25 -19.98 9.59
CA TRP A 36 -13.26 -19.02 10.08
C TRP A 36 -13.42 -17.67 9.37
N LEU A 37 -13.44 -17.66 8.03
CA LEU A 37 -13.63 -16.43 7.26
C LEU A 37 -14.92 -15.70 7.67
N LEU A 38 -16.05 -16.41 7.75
CA LEU A 38 -17.34 -15.83 8.08
C LEU A 38 -17.38 -15.32 9.53
N SER A 39 -16.93 -16.12 10.49
CA SER A 39 -16.91 -15.76 11.92
C SER A 39 -16.01 -14.56 12.17
N SER A 40 -14.81 -14.50 11.59
CA SER A 40 -13.94 -13.33 11.71
C SER A 40 -14.58 -12.09 11.06
N PHE A 41 -15.12 -12.23 9.84
CA PHE A 41 -15.77 -11.11 9.17
C PHE A 41 -16.97 -10.55 9.97
N VAL A 42 -17.85 -11.43 10.46
CA VAL A 42 -19.01 -11.04 11.27
C VAL A 42 -18.56 -10.38 12.56
N LEU A 43 -17.63 -11.01 13.30
CA LEU A 43 -17.12 -10.48 14.57
C LEU A 43 -16.59 -9.04 14.39
N PHE A 44 -15.68 -8.82 13.45
CA PHE A 44 -15.09 -7.48 13.24
C PHE A 44 -16.09 -6.48 12.65
N SER A 45 -17.09 -6.95 11.90
CA SER A 45 -18.17 -6.10 11.37
C SER A 45 -19.15 -5.64 12.45
N THR A 46 -19.32 -6.41 13.53
CA THR A 46 -20.23 -6.06 14.64
C THR A 46 -19.56 -5.32 15.79
N MET A 47 -18.22 -5.27 15.85
CA MET A 47 -17.50 -4.50 16.87
C MET A 47 -17.84 -3.01 16.83
N VAL A 48 -17.95 -2.38 18.01
CA VAL A 48 -18.21 -0.93 18.12
C VAL A 48 -16.99 -0.13 17.68
N THR A 49 -15.80 -0.52 18.13
CA THR A 49 -14.53 0.09 17.75
C THR A 49 -13.95 -0.65 16.55
N LYS A 50 -13.89 0.02 15.40
CA LYS A 50 -13.39 -0.57 14.14
C LYS A 50 -12.18 0.18 13.66
N TYR A 51 -11.07 -0.53 13.50
CA TYR A 51 -9.93 -0.07 12.73
C TYR A 51 -9.74 -0.96 11.50
N HIS A 52 -9.22 -0.40 10.40
CA HIS A 52 -9.18 -1.13 9.14
C HIS A 52 -8.34 -2.42 9.20
N HIS A 53 -7.29 -2.47 10.02
CA HIS A 53 -6.45 -3.66 10.21
C HIS A 53 -7.10 -4.77 11.03
N TYR A 54 -8.24 -4.54 11.70
CA TYR A 54 -8.89 -5.58 12.48
C TYR A 54 -9.34 -6.75 11.62
N ILE A 55 -9.60 -6.52 10.33
CA ILE A 55 -10.04 -7.57 9.41
C ILE A 55 -8.90 -8.49 8.92
N LEU A 56 -7.62 -8.16 9.19
CA LEU A 56 -6.47 -8.92 8.68
C LEU A 56 -6.52 -10.43 8.97
N PRO A 57 -6.96 -10.91 10.15
CA PRO A 57 -7.09 -12.34 10.40
C PRO A 57 -8.05 -13.06 9.44
N ALA A 58 -9.07 -12.37 8.91
CA ALA A 58 -10.01 -12.94 7.94
C ALA A 58 -9.35 -13.17 6.56
N ILE A 59 -8.23 -12.50 6.26
CA ILE A 59 -7.53 -12.65 4.98
C ILE A 59 -6.85 -14.02 4.89
N ILE A 60 -6.42 -14.61 6.01
CA ILE A 60 -5.73 -15.92 6.05
C ILE A 60 -6.61 -17.04 5.46
N PRO A 61 -7.81 -17.34 6.00
CA PRO A 61 -8.66 -18.38 5.41
C PRO A 61 -9.10 -18.03 3.98
N GLY A 62 -9.34 -16.74 3.67
CA GLY A 62 -9.65 -16.30 2.31
C GLY A 62 -8.53 -16.60 1.31
N GLY A 63 -7.28 -16.35 1.67
CA GLY A 63 -6.10 -16.65 0.85
C GLY A 63 -5.92 -18.15 0.62
N ILE A 64 -6.15 -18.98 1.64
CA ILE A 64 -6.07 -20.45 1.53
C ILE A 64 -7.16 -20.95 0.57
N LEU A 65 -8.41 -20.50 0.71
CA LEU A 65 -9.51 -20.88 -0.18
C LEU A 65 -9.24 -20.50 -1.64
N ILE A 66 -8.68 -19.30 -1.88
CA ILE A 66 -8.24 -18.87 -3.21
C ILE A 66 -7.12 -19.77 -3.74
N GLY A 67 -6.15 -20.15 -2.91
CA GLY A 67 -5.08 -21.07 -3.28
C GLY A 67 -5.60 -22.45 -3.71
N ILE A 68 -6.54 -23.02 -2.94
CA ILE A 68 -7.21 -24.29 -3.26
C ILE A 68 -7.95 -24.18 -4.60
N ALA A 69 -8.64 -23.07 -4.83
CA ALA A 69 -9.37 -22.83 -6.06
C ALA A 69 -8.42 -22.71 -7.26
N LEU A 70 -7.38 -21.86 -7.15
CA LEU A 70 -6.36 -21.68 -8.19
C LEU A 70 -5.72 -23.00 -8.62
N ALA A 71 -5.48 -23.92 -7.69
CA ALA A 71 -4.93 -25.24 -7.99
C ALA A 71 -5.78 -26.04 -8.99
N GLN A 72 -7.10 -25.78 -9.09
CA GLN A 72 -7.99 -26.46 -10.03
C GLN A 72 -7.79 -26.02 -11.49
N TRP A 73 -7.22 -24.85 -11.76
CA TRP A 73 -7.04 -24.33 -13.13
C TRP A 73 -5.66 -23.74 -13.42
N TRP A 74 -4.71 -23.85 -12.49
CA TRP A 74 -3.33 -23.40 -12.68
C TRP A 74 -2.66 -24.04 -13.90
N GLY A 75 -2.93 -25.32 -14.15
CA GLY A 75 -2.34 -26.07 -15.25
C GLY A 75 -0.90 -26.54 -14.97
N PRO A 76 -0.14 -26.90 -16.02
CA PRO A 76 1.13 -27.58 -15.87
C PRO A 76 2.19 -26.71 -15.19
N LYS A 77 3.07 -27.36 -14.40
CA LYS A 77 4.22 -26.69 -13.76
C LYS A 77 5.27 -26.37 -14.83
N ARG A 78 5.28 -25.14 -15.35
CA ARG A 78 6.25 -24.62 -16.31
C ARG A 78 6.84 -23.32 -15.77
N PRO A 79 8.03 -23.35 -15.14
CA PRO A 79 8.60 -22.18 -14.48
C PRO A 79 8.89 -21.05 -15.48
N VAL A 80 9.37 -21.37 -16.68
CA VAL A 80 9.64 -20.38 -17.75
C VAL A 80 8.36 -19.62 -18.13
N ALA A 81 7.26 -20.32 -18.40
CA ALA A 81 5.97 -19.66 -18.67
C ALA A 81 5.47 -18.81 -17.51
N THR A 82 5.71 -19.23 -16.26
CA THR A 82 5.37 -18.45 -15.07
C THR A 82 6.19 -17.16 -14.98
N LEU A 83 7.50 -17.24 -15.22
CA LEU A 83 8.37 -16.07 -15.26
C LEU A 83 7.98 -15.11 -16.39
N LEU A 84 7.72 -15.63 -17.59
CA LEU A 84 7.26 -14.82 -18.72
C LEU A 84 5.91 -14.15 -18.42
N ALA A 85 4.95 -14.86 -17.84
CA ALA A 85 3.67 -14.26 -17.44
C ALA A 85 3.84 -13.18 -16.36
N GLY A 86 4.79 -13.35 -15.43
CA GLY A 86 5.16 -12.32 -14.45
C GLY A 86 5.83 -11.10 -15.10
N ALA A 87 6.73 -11.30 -16.06
CA ALA A 87 7.35 -10.22 -16.82
C ALA A 87 6.32 -9.47 -17.68
N ALA A 88 5.36 -10.18 -18.28
CA ALA A 88 4.22 -9.57 -18.96
C ALA A 88 3.37 -8.71 -18.02
N ALA A 89 3.13 -9.18 -16.79
CA ALA A 89 2.43 -8.40 -15.77
C ALA A 89 3.17 -7.10 -15.42
N LEU A 90 4.51 -7.15 -15.27
CA LEU A 90 5.32 -5.96 -15.03
C LEU A 90 5.22 -4.95 -16.18
N CYS A 91 5.33 -5.41 -17.42
CA CYS A 91 5.18 -4.57 -18.60
C CYS A 91 3.78 -3.95 -18.70
N MET A 92 2.73 -4.73 -18.37
CA MET A 92 1.35 -4.22 -18.37
C MET A 92 1.13 -3.18 -17.27
N VAL A 93 1.58 -3.43 -16.03
CA VAL A 93 1.45 -2.48 -14.92
C VAL A 93 2.15 -1.17 -15.25
N THR A 94 3.41 -1.24 -15.68
CA THR A 94 4.21 -0.05 -16.01
C THR A 94 3.68 0.66 -17.26
N GLY A 95 3.26 -0.08 -18.28
CA GLY A 95 2.68 0.49 -19.49
C GLY A 95 1.37 1.23 -19.22
N PHE A 96 0.44 0.63 -18.47
CA PHE A 96 -0.80 1.32 -18.08
C PHE A 96 -0.55 2.47 -17.10
N ALA A 97 0.46 2.38 -16.23
CA ALA A 97 0.85 3.51 -15.39
C ALA A 97 1.34 4.70 -16.21
N TRP A 98 2.28 4.47 -17.16
CA TRP A 98 2.79 5.50 -18.06
C TRP A 98 1.73 6.09 -18.99
N LEU A 99 0.66 5.34 -19.27
CA LEU A 99 -0.50 5.87 -20.01
C LEU A 99 -1.29 6.89 -19.18
N SER A 100 -1.29 6.74 -17.86
CA SER A 100 -1.98 7.63 -16.91
C SER A 100 -1.10 8.77 -16.38
N GLY A 101 0.22 8.58 -16.26
CA GLY A 101 1.13 9.57 -15.68
C GLY A 101 2.49 8.97 -15.30
N ASP A 102 3.29 9.71 -14.53
CA ASP A 102 4.56 9.21 -14.00
C ASP A 102 4.34 8.10 -12.92
N PRO A 103 4.82 6.86 -13.14
CA PRO A 103 4.67 5.78 -12.17
C PRO A 103 5.42 6.00 -10.84
N ARG A 104 6.44 6.86 -10.79
CA ARG A 104 7.18 7.12 -9.53
C ARG A 104 6.34 7.91 -8.55
N GLY A 105 5.52 8.83 -9.05
CA GLY A 105 4.58 9.60 -8.25
C GLY A 105 5.21 10.63 -7.32
N ILE A 106 6.42 11.11 -7.60
CA ILE A 106 7.06 12.19 -6.84
C ILE A 106 7.01 13.49 -7.63
N VAL A 107 6.37 14.50 -7.07
CA VAL A 107 6.37 15.85 -7.62
C VAL A 107 7.68 16.57 -7.25
N PRO A 108 8.46 17.07 -8.23
CA PRO A 108 9.68 17.85 -7.97
C PRO A 108 9.41 19.11 -7.13
N GLU A 109 10.43 19.62 -6.45
CA GLU A 109 10.32 20.82 -5.61
C GLU A 109 10.06 22.10 -6.43
N ASP A 110 10.64 22.16 -7.63
CA ASP A 110 10.57 23.27 -8.57
C ASP A 110 9.32 23.20 -9.49
N ALA A 111 8.44 22.22 -9.28
CA ALA A 111 7.28 22.01 -10.13
C ALA A 111 6.30 23.19 -10.06
N MET A 112 6.21 23.96 -11.15
CA MET A 112 5.14 24.93 -11.36
C MET A 112 3.82 24.19 -11.53
N HIS A 113 2.86 24.44 -10.62
CA HIS A 113 1.57 23.75 -10.54
C HIS A 113 1.69 22.26 -10.16
N ALA A 114 1.94 21.99 -8.88
CA ALA A 114 2.00 20.64 -8.32
C ALA A 114 0.71 19.82 -8.55
N GLU A 115 -0.45 20.48 -8.67
CA GLU A 115 -1.72 19.82 -8.92
C GLU A 115 -1.74 19.07 -10.25
N ASN A 116 -1.97 17.75 -10.18
CA ASN A 116 -2.00 16.85 -11.33
C ASN A 116 -0.70 16.79 -12.14
N TRP A 117 0.43 17.26 -11.58
CA TRP A 117 1.73 17.19 -12.24
C TRP A 117 2.04 15.78 -12.73
N VAL A 118 1.87 14.77 -11.87
CA VAL A 118 2.11 13.36 -12.20
C VAL A 118 1.30 12.89 -13.41
N LEU A 119 0.03 13.26 -13.50
CA LEU A 119 -0.85 12.86 -14.61
C LEU A 119 -0.46 13.53 -15.94
N ARG A 120 0.11 14.73 -15.88
CA ARG A 120 0.62 15.43 -17.08
C ARG A 120 1.89 14.81 -17.65
N GLN A 121 2.60 14.01 -16.86
CA GLN A 121 3.80 13.30 -17.31
C GLN A 121 3.50 12.00 -18.08
N ALA A 122 2.27 11.79 -18.53
CA ALA A 122 1.89 10.61 -19.31
C ALA A 122 2.72 10.51 -20.60
N GLN A 123 3.24 9.32 -20.89
CA GLN A 123 4.07 9.03 -22.06
C GLN A 123 3.42 7.95 -22.93
N PRO A 124 2.46 8.30 -23.81
CA PRO A 124 1.64 7.32 -24.52
C PRO A 124 2.43 6.40 -25.45
N MET A 125 3.52 6.88 -26.05
CA MET A 125 4.37 6.04 -26.92
C MET A 125 5.11 4.97 -26.12
N LEU A 126 5.74 5.35 -25.00
CA LEU A 126 6.39 4.40 -24.09
C LEU A 126 5.38 3.41 -23.51
N ALA A 127 4.22 3.92 -23.07
CA ALA A 127 3.12 3.12 -22.59
C ALA A 127 2.68 2.06 -23.61
N GLY A 128 2.45 2.47 -24.86
CA GLY A 128 2.09 1.58 -25.96
C GLY A 128 3.14 0.52 -26.24
N ALA A 129 4.42 0.89 -26.23
CA ALA A 129 5.54 -0.05 -26.41
C ALA A 129 5.59 -1.09 -25.28
N LEU A 130 5.43 -0.67 -24.02
CA LEU A 130 5.41 -1.58 -22.87
C LEU A 130 4.19 -2.50 -22.87
N ILE A 131 3.00 -2.00 -23.20
CA ILE A 131 1.78 -2.81 -23.34
C ILE A 131 1.95 -3.83 -24.47
N GLY A 132 2.47 -3.41 -25.62
CA GLY A 132 2.77 -4.28 -26.75
C GLY A 132 3.78 -5.38 -26.40
N LEU A 133 4.87 -5.01 -25.72
CA LEU A 133 5.86 -5.96 -25.21
C LEU A 133 5.23 -6.95 -24.22
N GLY A 134 4.41 -6.46 -23.28
CA GLY A 134 3.68 -7.30 -22.33
C GLY A 134 2.77 -8.32 -23.04
N ALA A 135 2.06 -7.90 -24.08
CA ALA A 135 1.22 -8.78 -24.89
C ALA A 135 2.03 -9.84 -25.64
N ALA A 136 3.17 -9.46 -26.22
CA ALA A 136 4.08 -10.38 -26.90
C ALA A 136 4.68 -11.41 -25.93
N VAL A 137 5.14 -10.98 -24.75
CA VAL A 137 5.67 -11.87 -23.71
C VAL A 137 4.59 -12.81 -23.16
N ALA A 138 3.36 -12.33 -22.96
CA ALA A 138 2.22 -13.17 -22.56
C ALA A 138 1.89 -14.21 -23.64
N TRP A 139 1.99 -13.85 -24.92
CA TRP A 139 1.83 -14.80 -26.02
C TRP A 139 2.93 -15.87 -26.04
N LEU A 140 4.19 -15.49 -25.79
CA LEU A 140 5.30 -16.45 -25.66
C LEU A 140 5.10 -17.41 -24.48
N ALA A 141 4.70 -16.88 -23.31
CA ALA A 141 4.32 -17.70 -22.15
C ALA A 141 3.23 -18.72 -22.50
N ARG A 142 2.25 -18.28 -23.30
CA ARG A 142 1.16 -19.14 -23.75
C ARG A 142 1.64 -20.25 -24.67
N ARG A 143 2.48 -19.91 -25.66
CA ARG A 143 3.07 -20.86 -26.59
C ARG A 143 3.88 -21.93 -25.86
N ASP A 144 4.58 -21.58 -24.79
CA ASP A 144 5.26 -22.55 -23.93
C ASP A 144 4.27 -23.48 -23.21
N LEU A 145 3.22 -22.93 -22.61
CA LEU A 145 2.20 -23.74 -21.92
C LEU A 145 1.45 -24.70 -22.85
N THR A 146 1.21 -24.33 -24.11
CA THR A 146 0.54 -25.21 -25.08
C THR A 146 1.38 -26.41 -25.49
N LYS A 147 2.71 -26.38 -25.28
CA LYS A 147 3.58 -27.54 -25.53
C LYS A 147 3.45 -28.63 -24.47
N ALA A 148 2.77 -28.34 -23.35
CA ALA A 148 2.58 -29.29 -22.28
C ALA A 148 1.26 -30.06 -22.44
N GLU A 149 1.32 -31.38 -22.29
CA GLU A 149 0.10 -32.18 -22.12
C GLU A 149 -0.65 -31.72 -20.87
N THR A 150 -1.87 -31.22 -21.05
CA THR A 150 -2.70 -30.79 -19.93
C THR A 150 -3.53 -31.97 -19.44
N LYS A 151 -3.18 -32.52 -18.26
CA LYS A 151 -4.03 -33.45 -17.51
C LYS A 151 -5.19 -32.77 -16.77
N LEU A 152 -5.42 -31.47 -17.00
CA LEU A 152 -6.52 -30.75 -16.36
C LEU A 152 -7.83 -31.35 -16.84
N THR A 153 -8.52 -32.05 -15.94
CA THR A 153 -9.89 -32.52 -16.14
C THR A 153 -10.71 -31.33 -16.62
N PRO A 154 -11.48 -31.43 -17.71
CA PRO A 154 -12.38 -30.36 -18.10
C PRO A 154 -13.33 -30.15 -16.93
N LEU A 155 -13.16 -29.04 -16.19
CA LEU A 155 -14.16 -28.65 -15.21
C LEU A 155 -15.46 -28.54 -16.01
N ARG A 156 -16.42 -29.45 -15.76
CA ARG A 156 -17.76 -29.46 -16.39
C ARG A 156 -18.42 -28.06 -16.36
N SER A 157 -17.97 -27.20 -15.44
CA SER A 157 -18.36 -25.80 -15.30
C SER A 157 -17.32 -24.79 -15.82
N SER A 158 -16.73 -25.03 -17.00
CA SER A 158 -15.75 -24.10 -17.58
C SER A 158 -16.35 -22.72 -17.88
N THR A 159 -17.65 -22.70 -18.20
CA THR A 159 -18.47 -21.50 -18.42
C THR A 159 -18.75 -20.78 -17.11
N GLY A 160 -19.18 -21.51 -16.06
CA GLY A 160 -19.43 -20.92 -14.74
C GLY A 160 -18.18 -20.27 -14.15
N LEU A 161 -17.02 -20.92 -14.30
CA LEU A 161 -15.74 -20.35 -13.85
C LEU A 161 -15.38 -19.09 -14.66
N GLY A 162 -15.66 -19.08 -15.97
CA GLY A 162 -15.51 -17.89 -16.80
C GLY A 162 -16.36 -16.71 -16.31
N VAL A 163 -17.65 -16.96 -16.03
CA VAL A 163 -18.58 -15.95 -15.49
C VAL A 163 -18.09 -15.45 -14.12
N ALA A 164 -17.68 -16.34 -13.23
CA ALA A 164 -17.16 -15.96 -11.92
C ALA A 164 -15.89 -15.08 -12.02
N LEU A 165 -15.00 -15.38 -12.97
CA LEU A 165 -13.81 -14.55 -13.24
C LEU A 165 -14.17 -13.19 -13.85
N LEU A 166 -15.20 -13.10 -14.71
CA LEU A 166 -15.68 -11.80 -15.22
C LEU A 166 -16.28 -10.94 -14.10
N ILE A 167 -17.07 -11.53 -13.20
CA ILE A 167 -17.54 -10.84 -11.99
C ILE A 167 -16.34 -10.37 -11.16
N GLY A 168 -15.35 -11.23 -10.99
CA GLY A 168 -14.08 -10.90 -10.33
C GLY A 168 -13.35 -9.73 -10.98
N ALA A 169 -13.32 -9.67 -12.32
CA ALA A 169 -12.71 -8.58 -13.07
C ALA A 169 -13.43 -7.24 -12.83
N CYS A 170 -14.76 -7.25 -12.75
CA CYS A 170 -15.54 -6.07 -12.37
C CYS A 170 -15.23 -5.64 -10.92
N LEU A 171 -15.22 -6.58 -9.97
CA LEU A 171 -14.92 -6.29 -8.57
C LEU A 171 -13.54 -5.64 -8.40
N VAL A 172 -12.50 -6.22 -9.01
CA VAL A 172 -11.15 -5.66 -8.91
C VAL A 172 -11.01 -4.34 -9.67
N ALA A 173 -11.80 -4.10 -10.72
CA ALA A 173 -11.84 -2.80 -11.39
C ALA A 173 -12.42 -1.71 -10.47
N PHE A 174 -13.50 -2.00 -9.73
CA PHE A 174 -14.06 -1.06 -8.75
C PHE A 174 -13.09 -0.78 -7.59
N VAL A 175 -12.49 -1.83 -7.03
CA VAL A 175 -11.48 -1.68 -5.97
C VAL A 175 -10.26 -0.90 -6.49
N GLY A 176 -9.81 -1.22 -7.70
CA GLY A 176 -8.71 -0.54 -8.35
C GLY A 176 -8.99 0.95 -8.60
N ARG A 177 -10.20 1.28 -9.06
CA ARG A 177 -10.68 2.66 -9.19
C ARG A 177 -10.65 3.39 -7.86
N ASP A 178 -11.17 2.78 -6.79
CA ASP A 178 -11.20 3.39 -5.46
C ASP A 178 -9.80 3.64 -4.88
N LEU A 179 -8.82 2.79 -5.25
CA LEU A 179 -7.41 2.98 -4.89
C LEU A 179 -6.75 4.06 -5.75
N SER A 180 -7.06 4.15 -7.05
CA SER A 180 -6.37 5.03 -7.98
C SER A 180 -7.00 6.41 -8.17
N TRP A 181 -8.22 6.63 -7.69
CA TRP A 181 -8.94 7.89 -7.87
C TRP A 181 -8.99 8.69 -6.55
N ALA A 182 -8.61 9.97 -6.61
CA ALA A 182 -8.82 10.92 -5.51
C ALA A 182 -10.21 11.59 -5.64
N THR A 183 -11.16 11.21 -4.79
CA THR A 183 -12.49 11.85 -4.73
C THR A 183 -12.50 13.00 -3.72
N SER A 184 -13.56 13.81 -3.72
CA SER A 184 -13.74 14.90 -2.76
C SER A 184 -13.95 14.41 -1.31
N ALA A 185 -14.39 13.17 -1.12
CA ALA A 185 -14.56 12.56 0.19
C ALA A 185 -13.29 11.81 0.61
N ARG A 186 -12.79 12.08 1.82
CA ARG A 186 -11.72 11.29 2.42
C ARG A 186 -12.25 9.93 2.93
N PRO A 187 -11.43 8.86 2.90
CA PRO A 187 -10.03 8.84 2.47
C PRO A 187 -9.84 8.92 0.95
N GLN A 188 -8.83 9.67 0.52
CA GLN A 188 -8.41 9.68 -0.88
C GLN A 188 -7.84 8.31 -1.26
N GLY A 189 -7.88 7.93 -2.54
CA GLY A 189 -7.51 6.58 -2.98
C GLY A 189 -6.14 6.11 -2.48
N ASN A 190 -5.12 6.96 -2.61
CA ASN A 190 -3.76 6.70 -2.14
C ASN A 190 -3.71 6.47 -0.61
N GLU A 191 -4.47 7.24 0.17
CA GLU A 191 -4.48 7.17 1.64
C GLU A 191 -5.01 5.82 2.16
N ARG A 192 -5.89 5.15 1.40
CA ARG A 192 -6.55 3.90 1.83
C ARG A 192 -5.56 2.81 2.23
N LEU A 193 -4.40 2.74 1.58
CA LEU A 193 -3.40 1.72 1.87
C LEU A 193 -2.69 1.97 3.21
N ILE A 194 -2.29 3.21 3.51
CA ILE A 194 -1.62 3.51 4.79
C ILE A 194 -2.61 3.44 5.95
N GLN A 195 -3.90 3.69 5.71
CA GLN A 195 -4.96 3.51 6.70
C GLN A 195 -5.12 2.06 7.18
N LEU A 196 -4.59 1.08 6.44
CA LEU A 196 -4.48 -0.30 6.92
C LEU A 196 -3.41 -0.49 8.00
N PHE A 197 -2.55 0.49 8.28
CA PHE A 197 -1.42 0.35 9.21
C PHE A 197 -1.41 1.39 10.32
N VAL A 198 -2.39 2.31 10.34
CA VAL A 198 -2.39 3.46 11.27
C VAL A 198 -3.72 3.57 12.00
N TYR A 199 -3.71 4.21 13.17
CA TYR A 199 -4.91 4.47 13.98
C TYR A 199 -5.49 5.86 13.76
N ASN A 200 -4.70 6.79 13.23
CA ASN A 200 -5.12 8.18 13.01
C ASN A 200 -5.32 8.45 11.52
N TYR A 201 -6.58 8.43 11.09
CA TYR A 201 -7.00 8.64 9.70
C TYR A 201 -7.09 10.11 9.29
N SER A 202 -6.89 11.04 10.23
CA SER A 202 -6.94 12.49 9.98
C SER A 202 -5.59 13.08 9.56
N ARG A 203 -4.52 12.26 9.51
CA ARG A 203 -3.19 12.75 9.16
C ARG A 203 -3.20 13.28 7.72
N PRO A 204 -2.66 14.48 7.45
CA PRO A 204 -2.61 15.02 6.10
C PRO A 204 -1.75 14.13 5.20
N TRP A 205 -2.15 14.02 3.94
CA TRP A 205 -1.35 13.38 2.91
C TRP A 205 -0.21 14.31 2.46
N PRO A 206 0.99 13.80 2.15
CA PRO A 206 2.09 14.62 1.62
C PRO A 206 1.78 15.11 0.20
N GLU A 207 1.83 16.43 -0.01
CA GLU A 207 1.40 17.07 -1.27
C GLU A 207 2.26 16.68 -2.48
N HIS A 208 3.50 16.26 -2.25
CA HIS A 208 4.44 15.89 -3.31
C HIS A 208 4.38 14.41 -3.68
N LEU A 209 3.56 13.60 -3.01
CA LEU A 209 3.39 12.17 -3.31
C LEU A 209 2.04 11.94 -3.99
N ASP A 210 2.06 11.36 -5.18
CA ASP A 210 0.86 11.07 -5.96
C ASP A 210 0.99 9.74 -6.70
N TYR A 211 0.42 8.68 -6.12
CA TYR A 211 0.48 7.32 -6.64
C TYR A 211 -0.66 6.96 -7.60
N ARG A 212 -1.46 7.93 -8.05
CA ARG A 212 -2.62 7.65 -8.91
C ARG A 212 -2.24 6.88 -10.17
N ALA A 213 -1.17 7.29 -10.85
CA ALA A 213 -0.71 6.64 -12.09
C ALA A 213 -0.35 5.17 -11.89
N ILE A 214 0.53 4.85 -10.93
CA ILE A 214 0.96 3.47 -10.67
C ILE A 214 -0.20 2.59 -10.15
N LEU A 215 -1.07 3.14 -9.30
CA LEU A 215 -2.25 2.43 -8.81
C LEU A 215 -3.26 2.17 -9.94
N THR A 216 -3.42 3.09 -10.90
CA THR A 216 -4.19 2.84 -12.13
C THR A 216 -3.54 1.72 -12.95
N GLY A 217 -2.21 1.72 -13.09
CA GLY A 217 -1.48 0.65 -13.75
C GLY A 217 -1.76 -0.73 -13.15
N PHE A 218 -1.69 -0.84 -11.82
CA PHE A 218 -2.06 -2.06 -11.10
C PHE A 218 -3.53 -2.44 -11.27
N ALA A 219 -4.45 -1.48 -11.18
CA ALA A 219 -5.88 -1.68 -11.35
C ALA A 219 -6.21 -2.26 -12.73
N VAL A 220 -5.76 -1.60 -13.79
CA VAL A 220 -6.05 -2.00 -15.17
C VAL A 220 -5.38 -3.34 -15.48
N ALA A 221 -4.11 -3.55 -15.10
CA ALA A 221 -3.43 -4.81 -15.33
C ALA A 221 -4.12 -5.99 -14.61
N ALA A 222 -4.55 -5.80 -13.36
CA ALA A 222 -5.30 -6.82 -12.62
C ALA A 222 -6.66 -7.13 -13.25
N SER A 223 -7.41 -6.11 -13.67
CA SER A 223 -8.70 -6.26 -14.34
C SER A 223 -8.56 -6.98 -15.69
N VAL A 224 -7.59 -6.58 -16.51
CA VAL A 224 -7.31 -7.21 -17.81
C VAL A 224 -6.87 -8.65 -17.64
N ALA A 225 -5.95 -8.93 -16.72
CA ALA A 225 -5.51 -10.30 -16.43
C ALA A 225 -6.67 -11.18 -15.93
N THR A 226 -7.54 -10.64 -15.06
CA THR A 226 -8.69 -11.39 -14.55
C THR A 226 -9.73 -11.65 -15.66
N ALA A 227 -10.03 -10.65 -16.48
CA ALA A 227 -10.96 -10.80 -17.60
C ALA A 227 -10.42 -11.79 -18.65
N ALA A 228 -9.12 -11.70 -18.98
CA ALA A 228 -8.45 -12.66 -19.85
C ALA A 228 -8.49 -14.08 -19.27
N ALA A 229 -8.44 -14.23 -17.95
CA ALA A 229 -8.52 -15.53 -17.30
C ALA A 229 -9.89 -16.21 -17.43
N ALA A 230 -10.95 -15.45 -17.69
CA ALA A 230 -12.28 -16.00 -17.96
C ALA A 230 -12.26 -16.91 -19.19
N PHE A 231 -11.48 -16.54 -20.22
CA PHE A 231 -11.36 -17.29 -21.46
C PHE A 231 -10.43 -18.49 -21.30
N ARG A 232 -10.95 -19.70 -21.55
CA ARG A 232 -10.22 -20.97 -21.40
C ARG A 232 -8.85 -20.97 -22.09
N TYR A 233 -8.77 -20.32 -23.24
CA TYR A 233 -7.57 -20.25 -24.08
C TYR A 233 -6.42 -19.44 -23.44
N TRP A 234 -6.74 -18.44 -22.64
CA TRP A 234 -5.79 -17.54 -21.97
C TRP A 234 -5.65 -17.81 -20.48
N ARG A 235 -6.62 -18.53 -19.88
CA ARG A 235 -6.72 -18.79 -18.44
C ARG A 235 -5.40 -19.13 -17.73
N PRO A 236 -4.58 -20.09 -18.20
CA PRO A 236 -3.36 -20.44 -17.50
C PRO A 236 -2.34 -19.29 -17.44
N VAL A 237 -2.15 -18.56 -18.54
CA VAL A 237 -1.21 -17.43 -18.60
C VAL A 237 -1.75 -16.25 -17.82
N ALA A 238 -3.01 -15.91 -18.04
CA ALA A 238 -3.67 -14.76 -17.42
C ALA A 238 -3.73 -14.91 -15.89
N THR A 239 -3.98 -16.14 -15.39
CA THR A 239 -3.92 -16.44 -13.95
C THR A 239 -2.51 -16.25 -13.39
N ARG A 240 -1.46 -16.71 -14.09
CA ARG A 240 -0.07 -16.49 -13.68
C ARG A 240 0.30 -15.00 -13.71
N ALA A 241 -0.15 -14.27 -14.72
CA ALA A 241 0.04 -12.83 -14.82
C ALA A 241 -0.64 -12.10 -13.66
N LEU A 242 -1.86 -12.46 -13.28
CA LEU A 242 -2.55 -11.89 -12.12
C LEU A 242 -1.78 -12.13 -10.80
N VAL A 243 -1.21 -13.32 -10.61
CA VAL A 243 -0.31 -13.58 -9.48
C VAL A 243 0.96 -12.74 -9.57
N GLY A 244 1.52 -12.57 -10.78
CA GLY A 244 2.61 -11.63 -11.04
C GLY A 244 2.28 -10.21 -10.60
N VAL A 245 1.11 -9.68 -10.99
CA VAL A 245 0.60 -8.38 -10.55
C VAL A 245 0.55 -8.31 -9.02
N ALA A 246 0.08 -9.37 -8.34
CA ALA A 246 0.04 -9.43 -6.88
C ALA A 246 1.43 -9.34 -6.22
N VAL A 247 2.41 -10.06 -6.77
CA VAL A 247 3.79 -10.05 -6.28
C VAL A 247 4.43 -8.67 -6.50
N ILE A 248 4.24 -8.09 -7.69
CA ILE A 248 4.77 -6.76 -8.02
C ILE A 248 4.11 -5.69 -7.13
N PHE A 249 2.80 -5.77 -6.88
CA PHE A 249 2.11 -4.86 -5.97
C PHE A 249 2.64 -4.97 -4.54
N CYS A 250 2.92 -6.18 -4.06
CA CYS A 250 3.55 -6.39 -2.76
C CYS A 250 4.96 -5.77 -2.71
N GLY A 251 5.78 -6.02 -3.74
CA GLY A 251 7.12 -5.45 -3.87
C GLY A 251 7.10 -3.92 -3.87
N TRP A 252 6.24 -3.31 -4.69
CA TRP A 252 6.04 -1.87 -4.72
C TRP A 252 5.52 -1.30 -3.40
N GLY A 253 4.52 -1.96 -2.80
CA GLY A 253 3.91 -1.54 -1.55
C GLY A 253 4.92 -1.47 -0.41
N LEU A 254 5.77 -2.49 -0.28
CA LEU A 254 6.76 -2.58 0.79
C LEU A 254 8.01 -1.73 0.55
N ASN A 255 8.48 -1.62 -0.69
CA ASN A 255 9.79 -1.02 -0.99
C ASN A 255 9.70 0.40 -1.59
N VAL A 256 8.51 0.86 -1.98
CA VAL A 256 8.31 2.21 -2.51
C VAL A 256 7.28 2.93 -1.65
N TYR A 257 6.02 2.48 -1.69
CA TYR A 257 4.90 3.17 -1.03
C TYR A 257 5.10 3.36 0.48
N MET A 258 5.47 2.30 1.20
CA MET A 258 5.70 2.38 2.65
C MET A 258 6.96 3.14 3.01
N VAL A 259 8.00 3.09 2.17
CA VAL A 259 9.27 3.80 2.40
C VAL A 259 9.05 5.29 2.22
N ASP A 260 8.44 5.72 1.12
CA ASP A 260 8.15 7.13 0.86
C ASP A 260 7.23 7.76 1.94
N LEU A 261 6.36 6.95 2.57
CA LEU A 261 5.45 7.43 3.61
C LEU A 261 6.00 7.33 5.04
N SER A 262 7.07 6.56 5.28
CA SER A 262 7.55 6.32 6.66
C SER A 262 7.95 7.62 7.34
N ASP A 263 8.54 8.54 6.59
CA ASP A 263 9.10 9.80 7.11
C ASP A 263 7.98 10.79 7.48
N HIS A 264 6.83 10.60 6.83
CA HIS A 264 5.62 11.35 7.10
C HIS A 264 4.76 10.74 8.19
N TRP A 265 4.95 9.45 8.53
CA TRP A 265 4.17 8.75 9.58
C TRP A 265 4.93 8.45 10.88
N GLY A 266 6.25 8.52 10.89
CA GLY A 266 7.11 8.35 12.07
C GLY A 266 7.95 9.58 12.39
N LEU A 267 8.90 9.44 13.32
CA LEU A 267 9.91 10.45 13.66
C LEU A 267 11.35 10.01 13.38
N ARG A 268 11.56 8.83 12.78
CA ARG A 268 12.90 8.27 12.53
C ARG A 268 13.85 9.28 11.90
N ASP A 269 13.45 9.86 10.78
CA ASP A 269 14.32 10.71 9.99
C ASP A 269 14.55 12.09 10.63
N LEU A 270 13.58 12.59 11.41
CA LEU A 270 13.80 13.78 12.24
C LEU A 270 14.75 13.47 13.41
N ALA A 271 14.65 12.30 14.02
CA ALA A 271 15.58 11.87 15.06
C ALA A 271 16.99 11.69 14.48
N GLN A 272 17.12 11.09 13.29
CA GLN A 272 18.41 10.95 12.60
C GLN A 272 19.05 12.32 12.34
N ARG A 273 18.30 13.29 11.78
CA ARG A 273 18.80 14.66 11.58
C ARG A 273 19.24 15.34 12.86
N TYR A 274 18.52 15.13 13.96
CA TYR A 274 18.94 15.61 15.27
C TYR A 274 20.29 14.99 15.67
N TYR A 275 20.47 13.68 15.51
CA TYR A 275 21.73 13.01 15.83
C TYR A 275 22.89 13.43 14.91
N ASP A 276 22.61 13.76 13.65
CA ASP A 276 23.61 14.23 12.68
C ASP A 276 23.99 15.70 12.92
N ALA A 277 23.04 16.54 13.37
CA ALA A 277 23.26 17.95 13.63
C ALA A 277 23.91 18.23 14.98
N ARG A 278 23.56 17.45 16.02
CA ARG A 278 24.06 17.68 17.37
C ARG A 278 25.57 17.45 17.48
N GLN A 279 26.27 18.31 18.20
CA GLN A 279 27.72 18.16 18.40
C GLN A 279 28.04 17.44 19.70
N SER A 280 27.19 17.59 20.71
CA SER A 280 27.36 16.98 22.03
C SER A 280 26.12 16.21 22.51
N PRO A 281 26.27 15.15 23.33
CA PRO A 281 25.16 14.57 24.08
C PRO A 281 24.44 15.55 25.01
N GLU A 282 25.06 16.69 25.31
CA GLU A 282 24.49 17.77 26.12
C GLU A 282 23.48 18.64 25.35
N GLU A 283 23.35 18.50 24.04
CA GLU A 283 22.34 19.19 23.24
C GLU A 283 21.09 18.30 23.15
N PRO A 284 20.04 18.54 23.95
CA PRO A 284 18.96 17.58 24.10
C PRO A 284 17.89 17.74 23.02
N LEU A 285 17.16 16.65 22.78
CA LEU A 285 15.91 16.68 22.02
C LEU A 285 14.72 16.96 22.95
N LEU A 286 13.90 17.94 22.58
CA LEU A 286 12.69 18.33 23.28
C LEU A 286 11.47 18.02 22.39
N ALA A 287 10.41 17.48 22.98
CA ALA A 287 9.12 17.32 22.34
C ALA A 287 8.12 18.33 22.89
N TRP A 288 7.66 19.28 22.07
CA TRP A 288 6.83 20.39 22.54
C TRP A 288 5.36 20.27 22.13
N GLN A 289 4.49 20.31 23.15
CA GLN A 289 3.03 20.21 23.08
C GLN A 289 2.50 19.03 22.25
N MET A 290 3.20 17.91 22.24
CA MET A 290 2.74 16.72 21.53
C MET A 290 2.71 15.52 22.44
N ASN A 291 1.78 14.62 22.12
CA ASN A 291 1.64 13.36 22.82
C ASN A 291 2.76 12.40 22.35
N TRP A 292 3.85 12.36 23.12
CA TRP A 292 5.01 11.52 22.83
C TRP A 292 4.76 10.09 23.31
N LYS A 293 4.24 9.23 22.43
CA LYS A 293 3.93 7.82 22.72
C LYS A 293 4.49 6.92 21.62
N GLY A 294 5.45 6.07 21.96
CA GLY A 294 5.97 5.00 21.09
C GLY A 294 7.22 5.35 20.29
N GLU A 295 7.49 6.62 19.99
CA GLU A 295 8.67 7.08 19.23
C GLU A 295 9.96 7.16 20.07
N ASN A 296 10.02 6.43 21.19
CA ASN A 296 11.18 6.36 22.09
C ASN A 296 12.32 5.50 21.54
N PHE A 297 12.03 4.63 20.58
CA PHE A 297 12.99 3.67 20.04
C PHE A 297 14.21 4.38 19.43
N TYR A 298 13.98 5.42 18.64
CA TYR A 298 15.05 6.13 17.93
C TYR A 298 15.96 6.95 18.85
N THR A 299 15.44 7.39 19.99
CA THR A 299 16.16 8.27 20.92
C THR A 299 16.65 7.55 22.17
N GLY A 300 16.34 6.26 22.33
CA GLY A 300 16.60 5.53 23.56
C GLY A 300 15.92 6.16 24.78
N ASN A 301 14.73 6.75 24.58
CA ASN A 301 13.98 7.50 25.60
C ASN A 301 14.72 8.76 26.14
N ARG A 302 15.69 9.31 25.39
CA ARG A 302 16.43 10.53 25.75
C ARG A 302 15.77 11.77 25.14
N VAL A 303 14.55 12.06 25.56
CA VAL A 303 13.76 13.21 25.08
C VAL A 303 13.07 13.89 26.25
N TYR A 304 13.17 15.21 26.32
CA TYR A 304 12.39 16.00 27.28
C TYR A 304 11.01 16.29 26.72
N VAL A 305 9.97 15.73 27.35
CA VAL A 305 8.60 15.86 26.87
C VAL A 305 7.86 16.96 27.63
N PHE A 306 7.41 17.98 26.90
CA PHE A 306 6.59 19.08 27.40
C PHE A 306 5.21 19.01 26.73
N ALA A 307 4.34 18.13 27.22
CA ALA A 307 3.01 17.91 26.63
C ALA A 307 2.00 19.01 26.97
N GLU A 308 2.27 19.80 28.02
CA GLU A 308 1.34 20.76 28.61
C GLU A 308 1.19 22.03 27.77
N THR A 309 -0.04 22.56 27.70
CA THR A 309 -0.34 23.77 26.92
C THR A 309 -0.02 25.08 27.63
N ASP A 310 0.20 25.06 28.96
CA ASP A 310 0.49 26.24 29.79
C ASP A 310 1.95 26.70 29.73
N ASN A 311 2.83 25.86 29.17
CA ASN A 311 4.27 26.08 29.00
C ASN A 311 5.06 26.36 30.29
N LYS A 312 4.53 26.11 31.50
CA LYS A 312 5.24 26.43 32.76
C LYS A 312 6.55 25.66 32.88
N ARG A 313 6.51 24.35 32.64
CA ARG A 313 7.69 23.46 32.69
C ARG A 313 8.72 23.82 31.62
N MET A 314 8.25 24.14 30.41
CA MET A 314 9.12 24.56 29.31
C MET A 314 9.83 25.86 29.63
N ARG A 315 9.11 26.90 30.12
CA ARG A 315 9.73 28.18 30.51
C ARG A 315 10.76 28.01 31.63
N LYS A 316 10.46 27.18 32.63
CA LYS A 316 11.41 26.86 33.70
C LYS A 316 12.68 26.21 33.13
N TRP A 317 12.51 25.17 32.31
CA TRP A 317 13.64 24.48 31.68
C TRP A 317 14.49 25.42 30.81
N LEU A 318 13.84 26.30 30.05
CA LEU A 318 14.52 27.30 29.22
C LEU A 318 15.32 28.34 30.01
N ALA A 319 14.95 28.65 31.25
CA ALA A 319 15.71 29.56 32.13
C ALA A 319 16.86 28.84 32.85
N GLU A 320 16.74 27.53 33.06
CA GLU A 320 17.79 26.70 33.70
C GLU A 320 18.89 26.27 32.70
N ASN A 321 18.73 26.56 31.41
CA ASN A 321 19.60 26.09 30.34
C ASN A 321 20.07 27.22 29.42
N GLU A 322 20.18 28.46 29.92
CA GLU A 322 20.75 29.61 29.18
C GLU A 322 22.13 29.25 28.58
N ASP A 323 22.43 29.81 27.41
CA ASP A 323 23.66 29.57 26.64
C ASP A 323 23.83 28.13 26.12
N ARG A 324 22.72 27.38 25.98
CA ARG A 324 22.74 26.01 25.43
C ARG A 324 21.96 25.90 24.13
N THR A 325 22.44 25.04 23.25
CA THR A 325 21.70 24.62 22.06
C THR A 325 20.79 23.44 22.40
N ALA A 326 19.54 23.51 21.95
CA ALA A 326 18.58 22.42 22.06
C ALA A 326 17.84 22.20 20.74
N TYR A 327 17.39 20.98 20.52
CA TYR A 327 16.62 20.62 19.34
C TYR A 327 15.18 20.36 19.75
N VAL A 328 14.23 20.91 19.02
CA VAL A 328 12.81 20.84 19.38
C VAL A 328 12.01 20.24 18.25
N VAL A 329 11.28 19.17 18.55
CA VAL A 329 10.26 18.59 17.67
C VAL A 329 8.90 19.15 18.04
N LEU A 330 8.23 19.76 17.06
CA LEU A 330 6.90 20.34 17.19
C LEU A 330 6.06 20.08 15.92
N GLU A 331 4.76 20.37 15.97
CA GLU A 331 3.93 20.36 14.75
C GLU A 331 4.09 21.66 13.96
N HIS A 332 4.12 21.58 12.62
CA HIS A 332 4.26 22.75 11.73
C HIS A 332 3.32 23.91 12.09
N LYS A 333 2.04 23.60 12.37
CA LYS A 333 1.01 24.61 12.72
C LYS A 333 1.27 25.36 14.03
N ARG A 334 2.24 24.91 14.83
CA ARG A 334 2.56 25.50 16.15
C ARG A 334 3.85 26.32 16.13
N LEU A 335 4.56 26.38 15.00
CA LEU A 335 5.84 27.09 14.90
C LEU A 335 5.73 28.57 15.30
N GLU A 336 4.70 29.28 14.83
CA GLU A 336 4.49 30.69 15.20
C GLU A 336 4.22 30.88 16.70
N ARG A 337 3.51 29.94 17.32
CA ARG A 337 3.28 29.96 18.77
C ARG A 337 4.58 29.64 19.53
N PHE A 338 5.41 28.76 19.00
CA PHE A 338 6.71 28.43 19.57
C PHE A 338 7.65 29.64 19.52
N ARG A 339 7.75 30.33 18.37
CA ARG A 339 8.52 31.57 18.21
C ARG A 339 8.18 32.62 19.26
N LYS A 340 6.88 32.79 19.56
CA LYS A 340 6.42 33.70 20.64
C LYS A 340 6.81 33.24 22.05
N LEU A 341 6.94 31.92 22.27
CA LEU A 341 7.33 31.36 23.57
C LEU A 341 8.81 31.64 23.86
N VAL A 342 9.66 31.52 22.84
CA VAL A 342 11.12 31.72 22.91
C VAL A 342 11.54 33.06 22.28
N ALA A 343 10.73 34.10 22.44
CA ALA A 343 11.02 35.40 21.86
C ALA A 343 12.38 35.94 22.35
N GLY A 344 13.20 36.41 21.41
CA GLY A 344 14.58 36.87 21.69
C GLY A 344 15.67 35.80 21.47
N ARG A 345 15.28 34.57 21.11
CA ARG A 345 16.20 33.45 20.84
C ARG A 345 16.27 33.12 19.35
N GLU A 346 17.42 32.63 18.90
CA GLU A 346 17.60 32.19 17.53
C GLU A 346 16.96 30.81 17.31
N ILE A 347 16.20 30.70 16.21
CA ILE A 347 15.54 29.45 15.82
C ILE A 347 15.85 29.17 14.35
N ARG A 348 16.43 27.99 14.08
CA ARG A 348 16.68 27.50 12.73
C ARG A 348 15.87 26.25 12.46
N ALA A 349 15.09 26.25 11.37
CA ALA A 349 14.38 25.05 10.94
C ALA A 349 15.35 24.07 10.25
N LEU A 350 15.36 22.81 10.71
CA LEU A 350 16.21 21.74 10.16
C LEU A 350 15.43 20.74 9.29
N SER A 351 14.12 20.92 9.20
CA SER A 351 13.27 20.12 8.31
C SER A 351 12.17 20.97 7.71
N THR A 352 11.61 20.48 6.61
CA THR A 352 10.53 21.11 5.86
C THR A 352 9.27 20.23 5.90
N LYS A 353 8.17 20.73 5.33
CA LYS A 353 6.96 19.89 5.12
C LYS A 353 7.19 18.74 4.14
N ARG A 354 8.18 18.87 3.25
CA ARG A 354 8.54 17.81 2.30
C ARG A 354 9.24 16.65 3.00
N ASP A 355 9.92 16.91 4.11
CA ASP A 355 10.57 15.87 4.91
C ASP A 355 9.58 15.17 5.83
N CYS A 356 8.81 15.95 6.59
CA CYS A 356 7.74 15.44 7.43
C CYS A 356 6.59 16.45 7.40
N ASN A 357 5.45 16.09 6.81
CA ASN A 357 4.34 17.02 6.61
C ASN A 357 3.58 17.35 7.91
N LYS A 358 3.80 16.58 8.98
CA LYS A 358 3.17 16.79 10.30
C LYS A 358 4.10 17.47 11.30
N PHE A 359 5.32 16.97 11.42
CA PHE A 359 6.27 17.39 12.43
C PHE A 359 7.43 18.18 11.81
N LEU A 360 8.02 19.03 12.62
CA LEU A 360 9.11 19.92 12.29
C LEU A 360 10.19 19.76 13.35
N LEU A 361 11.45 19.64 12.92
CA LEU A 361 12.61 19.77 13.77
C LEU A 361 13.17 21.18 13.65
N VAL A 362 13.38 21.84 14.79
CA VAL A 362 14.09 23.11 14.86
C VAL A 362 15.26 23.02 15.81
N GLU A 363 16.31 23.75 15.52
CA GLU A 363 17.39 24.10 16.43
C GLU A 363 17.02 25.40 17.14
N LEU A 364 17.31 25.47 18.43
CA LEU A 364 17.05 26.59 19.31
C LEU A 364 18.33 26.89 20.08
N GLU A 365 18.85 28.10 19.94
CA GLU A 365 19.90 28.64 20.81
C GLU A 365 19.22 29.41 21.96
N ILE A 366 19.47 28.98 23.20
CA ILE A 366 18.68 29.38 24.39
C ILE A 366 19.24 30.61 25.09
#